data_AF-A0A5Q4SZM8-F1
#
_entry.id   AF-A0A5Q4SZM8-F1
#
_cell.length_a   1.000
_cell.length_b   1.000
_cell.length_c   1.000
_cell.angle_alpha   90.00
_cell.angle_beta   90.00
_cell.angle_gamma   90.00
#
_symmetry.space_group_name_H-M   'P 1'
#
loop_
_entity.id
_entity.type
_entity.pdbx_description
1 polymer ?
#
loop_
_entity_poly.entity_id
_entity_poly.type
_entity_poly.pdbx_seq_one_letter_code
_entity_poly.pdbx_strand_id
1 'polypeptide(L)'
;MTTSADRAVPPVRSRRALVAGSVGNFVEWYEFGVYGYFATVIAANFFTPEGGGDIEALVKTYASFALAFFFRPVGAALFGRLGDRIGRRPTLILVVSVMTLATTAIGL
;
A
#
# COMPACT_ATOMS: atom_id res chain seq x y z
N MET A 1 35.21 -23.89 22.07
CA MET A 1 35.30 -22.42 21.87
C MET A 1 35.30 -22.17 20.36
N THR A 2 34.13 -22.04 19.74
CA THR A 2 34.00 -21.80 18.29
C THR A 2 33.38 -20.42 18.11
N THR A 3 34.19 -19.47 17.65
CA THR A 3 33.76 -18.16 17.16
C THR A 3 32.81 -18.38 15.98
N SER A 4 31.52 -18.11 16.18
CA SER A 4 30.57 -17.93 15.09
C SER A 4 30.76 -16.51 14.57
N ALA A 5 31.37 -16.40 13.39
CA ALA A 5 31.58 -15.15 12.69
C ALA A 5 30.28 -14.35 12.56
N ASP A 6 30.23 -13.20 13.21
CA ASP A 6 29.23 -12.16 13.00
C ASP A 6 29.31 -11.71 11.53
N ARG A 7 28.35 -12.16 10.71
CA ARG A 7 28.25 -11.73 9.31
C ARG A 7 27.73 -10.30 9.29
N ALA A 8 28.62 -9.33 9.47
CA ALA A 8 28.32 -7.92 9.27
C ALA A 8 27.83 -7.71 7.83
N VAL A 9 26.52 -7.47 7.67
CA VAL A 9 25.91 -7.10 6.39
C VAL A 9 26.51 -5.75 5.97
N PRO A 10 27.13 -5.62 4.79
CA PRO A 10 27.80 -4.39 4.40
C PRO A 10 26.82 -3.19 4.38
N PRO A 11 27.17 -2.07 5.02
CA PRO A 11 26.23 -1.00 5.41
C PRO A 11 25.57 -0.29 4.21
N VAL A 12 26.24 -0.28 3.05
CA VAL A 12 25.81 0.49 1.86
C VAL A 12 24.52 -0.07 1.23
N ARG A 13 24.30 -1.39 1.28
CA ARG A 13 23.12 -2.02 0.67
C ARG A 13 21.85 -1.81 1.50
N SER A 14 22.01 -1.68 2.82
CA SER A 14 20.92 -1.42 3.78
C SER A 14 20.30 -0.04 3.58
N ARG A 15 21.13 1.00 3.38
CA ARG A 15 20.65 2.39 3.25
C ARG A 15 19.79 2.60 2.00
N ARG A 16 20.15 2.01 0.86
CA ARG A 16 19.32 2.03 -0.36
C ARG A 16 17.99 1.30 -0.20
N ALA A 17 17.99 0.15 0.47
CA ALA A 17 16.77 -0.61 0.72
C ALA A 17 15.82 0.13 1.68
N LEU A 18 16.37 0.79 2.70
CA LEU A 18 15.61 1.66 3.60
C LEU A 18 14.96 2.82 2.84
N VAL A 19 15.72 3.56 2.04
CA VAL A 19 15.17 4.67 1.24
C VAL A 19 14.08 4.18 0.28
N ALA A 20 14.30 3.07 -0.42
CA ALA A 20 13.30 2.49 -1.31
C ALA A 20 12.02 2.08 -0.57
N GLY A 21 12.13 1.48 0.62
CA GLY A 21 10.98 1.14 1.46
C GLY A 21 10.25 2.38 2.00
N SER A 22 11.00 3.41 2.41
CA SER A 22 10.44 4.68 2.88
C SER A 22 9.64 5.41 1.80
N VAL A 23 10.11 5.40 0.55
CA VAL A 23 9.38 5.99 -0.57
C VAL A 23 8.06 5.26 -0.80
N GLY A 24 8.05 3.92 -0.78
CA GLY A 24 6.81 3.15 -0.90
C GLY A 24 5.81 3.47 0.21
N ASN A 25 6.28 3.52 1.46
CA ASN A 25 5.44 3.92 2.58
C ASN A 25 4.91 5.36 2.44
N PHE A 26 5.75 6.30 1.98
CA PHE A 26 5.32 7.68 1.75
C PHE A 26 4.22 7.76 0.69
N VAL A 27 4.38 7.06 -0.44
CA VAL A 27 3.35 7.00 -1.50
C VAL A 27 2.05 6.43 -0.98
N GLU A 28 2.13 5.35 -0.20
CA GLU A 28 0.95 4.75 0.44
C GLU A 28 0.20 5.76 1.33
N TRP A 29 0.92 6.48 2.19
CA TRP A 29 0.32 7.53 3.02
C TRP A 29 -0.23 8.72 2.23
N TYR A 30 0.45 9.09 1.15
CA TYR A 30 0.00 10.15 0.25
C TYR A 30 -1.35 9.78 -0.38
N GLU A 31 -1.49 8.56 -0.94
CA GLU A 31 -2.75 8.12 -1.55
C GLU A 31 -3.89 8.06 -0.52
N PHE A 32 -3.64 7.59 0.71
CA PHE A 32 -4.66 7.61 1.76
C PHE A 32 -5.08 9.01 2.18
N GLY A 33 -4.12 9.95 2.25
CA GLY A 33 -4.40 11.35 2.54
C GLY A 33 -5.26 11.99 1.45
N VAL A 34 -4.90 11.77 0.18
CA VAL A 34 -5.67 12.25 -0.98
C VAL A 34 -7.07 11.64 -0.99
N TYR A 35 -7.21 10.33 -0.81
CA TYR A 35 -8.52 9.67 -0.76
C TYR A 35 -9.41 10.24 0.35
N GLY A 36 -8.85 10.42 1.56
CA GLY A 36 -9.59 11.01 2.68
C GLY A 36 -10.00 12.45 2.42
N TYR A 37 -9.12 13.27 1.84
CA TYR A 37 -9.41 14.65 1.47
C TYR A 37 -10.53 14.75 0.43
N PHE A 38 -10.52 13.88 -0.57
CA PHE A 38 -11.55 13.84 -1.63
C PHE A 38 -12.76 12.96 -1.27
N ALA A 39 -12.88 12.47 -0.04
CA ALA A 39 -13.93 11.51 0.33
C ALA A 39 -15.36 12.04 0.05
N THR A 40 -15.63 13.32 0.26
CA THR A 40 -16.94 13.92 -0.04
C THR A 40 -17.22 13.98 -1.55
N VAL A 41 -16.19 14.28 -2.36
CA VAL A 41 -16.29 14.30 -3.82
C VAL A 41 -16.47 12.89 -4.37
N ILE A 42 -15.73 11.91 -3.84
CA ILE A 42 -15.85 10.49 -4.21
C ILE A 42 -17.24 9.97 -3.83
N ALA A 43 -17.73 10.29 -2.63
CA ALA A 43 -19.07 9.93 -2.20
C ALA A 43 -20.13 10.43 -3.18
N ALA A 44 -20.10 11.72 -3.49
CA ALA A 44 -21.07 12.37 -4.38
C ALA A 44 -21.08 11.79 -5.80
N ASN A 45 -19.90 11.42 -6.35
CA ASN A 45 -19.78 10.98 -7.74
C ASN A 45 -19.89 9.46 -7.93
N PHE A 46 -19.47 8.66 -6.96
CA PHE A 46 -19.37 7.20 -7.12
C PHE A 46 -20.32 6.40 -6.24
N PHE A 47 -20.74 6.94 -5.09
CA PHE A 47 -21.50 6.19 -4.09
C PHE A 47 -22.90 6.73 -3.79
N THR A 48 -23.32 7.83 -4.43
CA THR A 48 -24.69 8.34 -4.39
C THR A 48 -25.63 7.38 -5.11
N PRO A 49 -26.50 6.64 -4.38
CA PRO A 49 -27.49 5.76 -5.00
C PRO A 49 -28.63 6.59 -5.60
N GLU A 50 -29.25 6.12 -6.67
CA GLU A 50 -30.52 6.71 -7.14
C GLU A 50 -31.57 6.61 -6.03
N GLY A 51 -31.91 7.75 -5.41
CA GLY A 51 -32.85 7.83 -4.29
C GLY A 51 -32.24 7.65 -2.88
N GLY A 52 -30.92 7.51 -2.76
CA GLY A 52 -30.22 7.43 -1.46
C GLY A 52 -29.79 8.79 -0.91
N GLY A 53 -29.52 8.86 0.39
CA GLY A 53 -29.09 10.10 1.06
C GLY A 53 -27.55 10.27 1.13
N ASP A 54 -27.08 11.51 1.23
CA ASP A 54 -25.65 11.87 1.24
C ASP A 54 -24.82 11.13 2.31
N ILE A 55 -25.44 10.82 3.45
CA ILE A 55 -24.81 10.07 4.55
C ILE A 55 -24.47 8.64 4.11
N GLU A 56 -25.33 7.98 3.33
CA GLU A 56 -25.08 6.61 2.85
C GLU A 56 -23.88 6.58 1.90
N ALA A 57 -23.76 7.56 1.01
CA ALA A 57 -22.65 7.69 0.09
C ALA A 57 -21.31 7.89 0.82
N LEU A 58 -21.31 8.72 1.87
CA LEU A 58 -20.13 8.90 2.73
C LEU A 58 -19.75 7.62 3.47
N VAL A 59 -20.74 6.91 4.03
CA VAL A 59 -20.50 5.62 4.72
C VAL A 59 -19.89 4.61 3.77
N LYS A 60 -20.39 4.48 2.54
CA LYS A 60 -19.79 3.60 1.52
C LYS A 60 -18.37 4.02 1.15
N THR A 61 -18.09 5.32 1.04
CA THR A 61 -16.75 5.83 0.75
C THR A 61 -15.75 5.50 1.86
N TYR A 62 -16.14 5.68 3.13
CA TYR A 62 -15.32 5.28 4.27
C TYR A 62 -15.24 3.76 4.43
N ALA A 63 -16.25 3.00 4.02
CA ALA A 63 -16.19 1.55 3.99
C ALA A 63 -15.13 1.04 3.00
N SER A 64 -15.03 1.66 1.82
CA SER A 64 -13.94 1.41 0.86
C SER A 64 -12.57 1.74 1.45
N PHE A 65 -12.46 2.84 2.21
CA PHE A 65 -11.24 3.17 2.95
C PHE A 65 -10.88 2.10 3.99
N ALA A 66 -11.85 1.63 4.77
CA ALA A 66 -11.67 0.57 5.75
C ALA A 66 -11.25 -0.76 5.08
N LEU A 67 -11.75 -1.03 3.87
CA LEU A 67 -11.37 -2.18 3.07
C LEU A 67 -9.86 -2.21 2.81
N ALA A 68 -9.25 -1.05 2.55
CA ALA A 68 -7.80 -0.97 2.35
C ALA A 68 -7.01 -1.41 3.61
N PHE A 69 -7.51 -1.10 4.81
CA PHE A 69 -6.91 -1.60 6.06
C PHE A 69 -7.07 -3.10 6.22
N PHE A 70 -8.17 -3.68 5.75
CA PHE A 70 -8.35 -5.14 5.74
C PHE A 70 -7.42 -5.84 4.75
N PHE A 71 -7.21 -5.26 3.57
CA PHE A 71 -6.30 -5.82 2.57
C PHE A 71 -4.82 -5.72 2.95
N ARG A 72 -4.43 -4.82 3.86
CA ARG A 72 -3.04 -4.71 4.34
C ARG A 72 -2.52 -6.01 4.98
N PRO A 73 -3.18 -6.62 5.98
CA PRO A 73 -2.79 -7.93 6.50
C PRO A 73 -2.71 -9.01 5.41
N VAL A 74 -3.65 -9.01 4.46
CA VAL A 74 -3.68 -9.97 3.36
C VAL A 74 -2.47 -9.79 2.45
N GLY A 75 -2.18 -8.54 2.06
CA GLY A 75 -0.99 -8.19 1.29
C GLY A 75 0.30 -8.52 2.02
N ALA A 76 0.38 -8.21 3.32
CA ALA A 76 1.54 -8.55 4.15
C ALA A 76 1.76 -10.06 4.23
N ALA A 77 0.70 -10.87 4.35
CA ALA A 77 0.81 -12.33 4.37
C ALA A 77 1.26 -12.90 3.01
N LEU A 78 0.71 -12.40 1.90
CA LEU A 78 1.03 -12.86 0.55
C LEU A 78 2.42 -12.40 0.10
N PHE A 79 2.67 -11.09 0.09
CA PHE A 79 3.93 -10.51 -0.34
C PHE A 79 5.06 -10.73 0.67
N GLY A 80 4.75 -10.90 1.97
CA GLY A 80 5.73 -11.29 2.97
C GLY A 80 6.30 -12.69 2.68
N ARG A 81 5.43 -13.69 2.50
CA ARG A 81 5.84 -15.05 2.11
C ARG A 81 6.59 -15.07 0.77
N LEU A 82 6.16 -14.25 -0.18
CA LEU A 82 6.84 -14.12 -1.47
C LEU A 82 8.23 -13.50 -1.33
N GLY A 83 8.37 -12.49 -0.46
CA GLY A 83 9.64 -11.85 -0.10
C GLY A 83 10.61 -12.81 0.58
N ASP A 84 10.12 -13.73 1.40
CA ASP A 84 10.94 -14.74 2.05
C ASP A 84 11.39 -15.84 1.08
N ARG A 85 10.59 -16.14 0.04
CA ARG A 85 10.89 -17.21 -0.94
C ARG A 85 11.72 -16.75 -2.15
N ILE A 86 11.41 -15.59 -2.72
CA ILE A 86 12.01 -15.07 -3.97
C ILE A 86 13.02 -13.94 -3.68
N GLY A 87 13.03 -13.43 -2.45
CA GLY A 87 13.90 -12.36 -1.99
C GLY A 87 13.21 -10.99 -1.94
N ARG A 88 13.65 -10.14 -1.02
CA ARG A 88 13.00 -8.85 -0.71
C ARG A 88 12.99 -7.86 -1.89
N ARG A 89 14.04 -7.84 -2.71
CA ARG A 89 14.18 -6.89 -3.84
C ARG A 89 13.16 -7.12 -4.97
N PRO A 90 13.02 -8.33 -5.55
CA PRO A 90 12.01 -8.56 -6.59
C PRO A 90 10.58 -8.37 -6.05
N THR A 91 10.32 -8.73 -4.80
CA THR A 91 9.01 -8.50 -4.17
C THR A 91 8.70 -7.00 -4.02
N LEU A 92 9.67 -6.18 -3.59
CA LEU A 92 9.48 -4.73 -3.53
C LEU A 92 9.17 -4.13 -4.90
N ILE A 93 9.88 -4.56 -5.95
CA ILE A 93 9.61 -4.10 -7.32
C ILE A 93 8.21 -4.51 -7.75
N LEU A 94 7.80 -5.76 -7.49
CA LEU A 94 6.45 -6.24 -7.81
C LEU A 94 5.37 -5.41 -7.13
N VAL A 95 5.49 -5.15 -5.83
CA VAL A 95 4.52 -4.35 -5.06
C VAL A 95 4.41 -2.93 -5.62
N VAL A 96 5.55 -2.27 -5.87
CA VAL A 96 5.57 -0.92 -6.45
C VAL A 96 4.96 -0.89 -7.86
N SER A 97 5.26 -1.89 -8.70
CA SER A 97 4.67 -2.00 -10.03
C SER A 97 3.14 -2.19 -9.98
N VAL A 98 2.65 -3.05 -9.07
CA VAL A 98 1.21 -3.27 -8.88
C VAL A 98 0.52 -2.01 -8.39
N MET A 99 1.09 -1.29 -7.42
CA MET A 99 0.57 -0.01 -6.96
C MET A 99 0.48 0.99 -8.11
N THR A 100 1.57 1.15 -8.88
CA THR A 100 1.62 2.11 -10.00
C THR A 100 0.59 1.78 -11.08
N LEU A 101 0.42 0.50 -11.42
CA LEU A 101 -0.59 0.05 -12.39
C LEU A 101 -2.01 0.31 -11.89
N ALA A 102 -2.30 0.04 -10.62
CA ALA A 102 -3.60 0.29 -10.02
C ALA A 102 -3.95 1.79 -10.03
N THR A 103 -3.03 2.66 -9.60
CA THR A 103 -3.22 4.12 -9.64
C THR A 103 -3.43 4.61 -11.07
N THR A 104 -2.68 4.08 -12.04
CA THR A 104 -2.86 4.43 -13.46
C THR A 104 -4.25 4.02 -13.95
N ALA A 105 -4.72 2.82 -13.58
CA ALA A 105 -6.03 2.31 -13.97
C ALA A 105 -7.20 3.11 -13.36
N ILE A 106 -7.02 3.74 -12.20
CA ILE A 106 -8.04 4.65 -11.63
C ILE A 106 -8.20 5.91 -12.49
N GLY A 107 -7.13 6.37 -13.14
CA GLY A 107 -7.13 7.57 -13.96
C GLY A 107 -7.46 7.36 -15.45
N LEU A 108 -7.56 6.10 -15.92
CA LEU A 108 -7.97 5.72 -17.27
C LEU A 108 -9.48 5.53 -17.35
#